data_AF-A0AA85BD12-F1
#
_entry.id   AF-A0AA85BD12-F1
#
_cell.length_a   1.000
_cell.length_b   1.000
_cell.length_c   1.000
_cell.angle_alpha   90.00
_cell.angle_beta   90.00
_cell.angle_gamma   90.00
#
_symmetry.space_group_name_H-M   'P 1'
#
loop_
_entity.id
_entity.type
_entity.pdbx_description
1 polymer ?
#
loop_
_entity_poly.entity_id
_entity_poly.type
_entity_poly.pdbx_seq_one_letter_code
_entity_poly.pdbx_strand_id
1 'polypeptide(L)'
;MTTESSEQNITNFIQPVSIPEHMTMDITNAFFSACRIGLKPGELLHTSWFDLKYSMSAIEIMDPKMDARVQGNRKVLTVCEALSSEQLPLGPFSSLYELLGIIDELLAACVNWLTGDSLAQSIFICMYMHCTQLIRDKYLAAFCELLRRSIYQLRHIIICANVFDEEDHYKFTHGMPVHEPSNIFDGYGGFCNDCLHKLSVLELIAHVN
;
A
#
# COMPACT_ATOMS: atom_id res chain seq x y z
N MET A 1 1.90 47.94 -36.19
CA MET A 1 2.31 47.03 -37.28
C MET A 1 3.76 46.71 -37.01
N THR A 2 4.19 45.56 -36.50
CA THR A 2 3.69 44.18 -36.47
C THR A 2 4.63 43.49 -35.46
N THR A 3 4.14 43.02 -34.30
CA THR A 3 3.88 41.60 -33.96
C THR A 3 5.14 40.73 -33.92
N GLU A 4 5.59 40.32 -32.72
CA GLU A 4 5.52 38.92 -32.20
C GLU A 4 6.69 38.05 -32.71
N SER A 5 7.43 37.24 -31.95
CA SER A 5 7.34 36.78 -30.57
C SER A 5 8.70 36.16 -30.19
N SER A 6 9.18 36.57 -29.03
CA SER A 6 10.28 35.96 -28.27
C SER A 6 9.83 34.64 -27.62
N GLU A 7 10.80 33.75 -27.39
CA GLU A 7 10.77 32.68 -26.38
C GLU A 7 9.85 31.46 -26.65
N GLN A 8 10.36 30.54 -27.47
CA GLN A 8 10.05 29.10 -27.47
C GLN A 8 11.42 28.39 -27.57
N ASN A 9 11.87 27.43 -26.78
CA ASN A 9 11.27 26.56 -25.78
C ASN A 9 12.31 26.31 -24.68
N ILE A 10 12.00 26.73 -23.47
CA ILE A 10 12.56 26.17 -22.25
C ILE A 10 11.92 24.79 -22.08
N THR A 11 12.74 23.74 -22.12
CA THR A 11 12.55 22.33 -21.68
C THR A 11 13.08 21.33 -22.70
N ASN A 12 14.38 21.45 -23.03
CA ASN A 12 15.11 20.27 -23.49
C ASN A 12 15.23 19.33 -22.30
N PHE A 13 14.40 18.30 -22.35
CA PHE A 13 14.39 17.10 -21.53
C PHE A 13 15.79 16.73 -21.05
N ILE A 14 15.91 16.62 -19.73
CA ILE A 14 16.99 15.91 -19.06
C ILE A 14 17.00 14.50 -19.65
N GLN A 15 17.85 14.28 -20.66
CA GLN A 15 18.24 12.95 -21.08
C GLN A 15 18.98 12.35 -19.87
N PRO A 16 18.54 11.22 -19.30
CA PRO A 16 19.32 10.56 -18.28
C PRO A 16 20.67 10.22 -18.93
N VAL A 17 21.73 10.75 -18.34
CA VAL A 17 23.12 10.47 -18.73
C VAL A 17 23.28 8.96 -18.81
N SER A 18 23.53 8.45 -20.02
CA SER A 18 23.86 7.05 -20.26
C SER A 18 25.20 6.75 -19.58
N ILE A 19 25.13 6.14 -18.41
CA ILE A 19 26.29 5.57 -17.72
C ILE A 19 26.85 4.48 -18.66
N PRO A 20 28.17 4.45 -18.95
CA PRO A 20 28.75 3.43 -19.83
C PRO A 20 28.39 2.02 -19.36
N GLU A 21 27.95 1.21 -20.31
CA GLU A 21 27.57 -0.20 -20.11
C GLU A 21 28.67 -0.93 -19.31
N HIS A 22 28.34 -1.36 -18.10
CA HIS A 22 29.12 -2.39 -17.45
C HIS A 22 29.10 -3.62 -18.36
N MET A 23 30.28 -4.04 -18.85
CA MET A 23 30.45 -5.27 -19.60
C MET A 23 29.98 -6.45 -18.76
N THR A 24 28.76 -6.93 -18.99
CA THR A 24 28.22 -8.12 -18.33
C THR A 24 28.85 -9.35 -18.97
N MET A 25 29.53 -10.18 -18.17
CA MET A 25 30.11 -11.45 -18.60
C MET A 25 29.28 -12.60 -18.03
N ASP A 26 28.91 -13.57 -18.88
CA ASP A 26 28.26 -14.80 -18.43
C ASP A 26 29.27 -15.72 -17.73
N ILE A 27 29.04 -15.99 -16.45
CA ILE A 27 29.86 -16.86 -15.61
C ILE A 27 29.15 -18.18 -15.25
N THR A 28 28.00 -18.49 -15.84
CA THR A 28 27.15 -19.63 -15.46
C THR A 28 27.93 -20.95 -15.45
N ASN A 29 28.62 -21.27 -16.55
CA ASN A 29 29.40 -22.51 -16.66
C ASN A 29 30.61 -22.55 -15.72
N ALA A 30 31.27 -21.40 -15.52
CA ALA A 30 32.41 -21.29 -14.61
C ALA A 30 31.97 -21.50 -13.15
N PHE A 31 30.84 -20.92 -12.77
CA PHE A 31 30.24 -21.05 -11.45
C PHE A 31 29.87 -22.50 -11.13
N PHE A 32 29.10 -23.18 -12.00
CA PHE A 32 28.73 -24.57 -11.77
C PHE A 32 29.93 -25.53 -11.76
N SER A 33 30.95 -25.26 -12.58
CA SER A 33 32.19 -26.04 -12.57
C SER A 33 32.96 -25.88 -11.25
N ALA A 34 33.07 -24.65 -10.75
CA ALA A 34 33.69 -24.38 -9.46
C ALA A 34 32.94 -25.05 -8.30
N CYS A 35 31.60 -24.98 -8.28
CA CYS A 35 30.78 -25.64 -7.26
C CYS A 35 30.98 -27.16 -7.24
N ARG A 36 31.02 -27.81 -8.42
CA ARG A 36 31.19 -29.28 -8.51
C ARG A 36 32.55 -29.76 -8.03
N ILE A 37 33.60 -28.96 -8.22
CA ILE A 37 34.96 -29.29 -7.80
C ILE A 37 35.18 -28.93 -6.33
N GLY A 38 34.59 -27.81 -5.88
CA GLY A 38 34.88 -27.19 -4.60
C GLY A 38 33.95 -27.57 -3.44
N LEU A 39 32.76 -28.12 -3.70
CA LEU A 39 31.79 -28.48 -2.65
C LEU A 39 31.37 -29.95 -2.72
N LYS A 40 31.32 -30.60 -1.56
CA LYS A 40 30.70 -31.92 -1.36
C LYS A 40 29.24 -31.78 -0.94
N PRO A 41 28.42 -32.84 -1.10
CA PRO A 41 27.05 -32.83 -0.59
C PRO A 41 27.01 -32.50 0.90
N GLY A 42 26.21 -31.48 1.27
CA GLY A 42 26.09 -30.99 2.64
C GLY A 42 27.02 -29.84 3.01
N GLU A 43 27.95 -29.44 2.13
CA GLU A 43 28.79 -28.25 2.32
C GLU A 43 28.09 -27.00 1.77
N LEU A 44 28.30 -25.85 2.42
CA LEU A 44 27.76 -24.55 2.05
C LEU A 44 28.90 -23.52 2.05
N LEU A 45 29.02 -22.74 0.98
CA LEU A 45 29.97 -21.62 0.91
C LEU A 45 29.24 -20.32 1.25
N HIS A 46 29.67 -19.66 2.33
CA HIS A 46 29.18 -18.34 2.72
C HIS A 46 30.30 -17.56 3.44
N THR A 47 30.10 -16.26 3.63
CA THR A 47 31.04 -15.43 4.39
C THR A 47 31.01 -15.76 5.89
N SER A 48 32.13 -15.54 6.59
CA SER A 48 32.25 -15.83 8.02
C SER A 48 31.29 -15.05 8.93
N TRP A 49 30.74 -13.94 8.43
CA TRP A 49 29.80 -13.08 9.14
C TRP A 49 28.33 -13.41 8.86
N PHE A 50 28.07 -14.35 7.95
CA PHE A 50 26.72 -14.74 7.57
C PHE A 50 26.26 -15.95 8.38
N ASP A 51 25.22 -15.77 9.21
CA ASP A 51 24.56 -16.87 9.91
C ASP A 51 23.45 -17.47 9.06
N LEU A 52 23.38 -18.80 9.01
CA LEU A 52 22.37 -19.52 8.23
C LEU A 52 20.93 -19.23 8.69
N LYS A 53 20.72 -18.79 9.94
CA LYS A 53 19.40 -18.37 10.45
C LYS A 53 18.76 -17.26 9.61
N TYR A 54 19.55 -16.36 9.02
CA TYR A 54 19.03 -15.31 8.14
C TYR A 54 18.49 -15.86 6.81
N SER A 55 18.93 -17.06 6.42
CA SER A 55 18.41 -17.74 5.24
C SER A 55 17.00 -18.30 5.46
N MET A 56 16.58 -18.49 6.72
CA MET A 56 15.25 -19.03 7.03
C MET A 56 14.10 -18.07 6.65
N SER A 57 14.39 -16.76 6.59
CA SER A 57 13.44 -15.74 6.14
C SER A 57 13.65 -15.35 4.67
N ALA A 58 14.56 -16.02 3.94
CA ALA A 58 14.79 -15.71 2.53
C ALA A 58 13.58 -16.14 1.68
N ILE A 59 13.26 -15.32 0.68
CA ILE A 59 12.20 -15.63 -0.29
C ILE A 59 12.76 -16.56 -1.36
N GLU A 60 12.09 -17.68 -1.59
CA GLU A 60 12.40 -18.61 -2.68
C GLU A 60 11.67 -18.18 -3.96
N ILE A 61 12.43 -17.86 -5.00
CA ILE A 61 11.89 -17.46 -6.31
C ILE A 61 11.29 -18.68 -7.01
N MET A 62 10.19 -18.49 -7.73
CA MET A 62 9.43 -19.55 -8.42
C MET A 62 8.63 -20.49 -7.51
N ASP A 63 8.64 -20.31 -6.19
CA ASP A 63 7.75 -21.04 -5.29
C ASP A 63 6.39 -20.33 -5.17
N PRO A 64 5.24 -20.97 -5.46
CA PRO A 64 3.92 -20.31 -5.43
C PRO A 64 3.46 -19.77 -4.07
N LYS A 65 4.07 -20.23 -2.96
CA LYS A 65 3.74 -19.79 -1.60
C LYS A 65 4.68 -18.69 -1.12
N MET A 66 5.93 -18.69 -1.57
CA MET A 66 6.95 -17.73 -1.13
C MET A 66 7.11 -16.56 -2.12
N ASP A 67 6.92 -16.78 -3.42
CA ASP A 67 7.10 -15.78 -4.47
C ASP A 67 5.76 -15.19 -4.92
N ALA A 68 5.47 -13.96 -4.48
CA ALA A 68 4.26 -13.23 -4.85
C ALA A 68 4.14 -12.94 -6.36
N ARG A 69 5.24 -13.06 -7.14
CA ARG A 69 5.22 -12.87 -8.60
C ARG A 69 4.80 -14.12 -9.35
N VAL A 70 4.82 -15.29 -8.71
CA VAL A 70 4.30 -16.52 -9.29
C VAL A 70 2.77 -16.43 -9.25
N GLN A 71 2.20 -15.93 -10.33
CA GLN A 71 0.77 -15.90 -10.51
C GLN A 71 0.27 -17.35 -10.53
N GLY A 72 -0.48 -17.74 -9.50
CA GLY A 72 -1.27 -18.97 -9.56
C GLY A 72 -2.42 -18.83 -10.56
N ASN A 73 -3.46 -19.67 -10.42
CA ASN A 73 -4.65 -19.59 -11.28
C ASN A 73 -5.49 -18.29 -11.12
N ARG A 74 -5.08 -17.36 -10.25
CA ARG A 74 -5.78 -16.09 -10.01
C ARG A 74 -5.14 -14.96 -10.79
N LYS A 75 -5.93 -14.33 -11.65
CA LYS A 75 -5.57 -13.08 -12.33
C LYS A 75 -5.59 -11.94 -11.32
N VAL A 76 -4.42 -11.41 -10.95
CA VAL A 76 -4.30 -10.19 -10.15
C VAL A 76 -4.36 -9.01 -11.11
N LEU A 77 -5.31 -8.10 -10.88
CA LEU A 77 -5.45 -6.88 -11.67
C LEU A 77 -4.80 -5.71 -10.94
N THR A 78 -4.01 -4.94 -11.68
CA THR A 78 -3.52 -3.66 -11.19
C THR A 78 -4.60 -2.59 -11.27
N VAL A 79 -4.44 -1.49 -10.52
CA VAL A 79 -5.36 -0.34 -10.58
C VAL A 79 -5.50 0.19 -12.01
N CYS A 80 -4.38 0.35 -12.72
CA CYS A 80 -4.39 0.84 -14.11
C CYS A 80 -5.15 -0.10 -15.05
N GLU A 81 -4.99 -1.42 -14.91
CA GLU A 81 -5.72 -2.40 -15.73
C GLU A 81 -7.20 -2.43 -15.40
N ALA A 82 -7.58 -2.36 -14.12
CA ALA A 82 -8.98 -2.33 -13.70
C ALA A 82 -9.71 -1.07 -14.19
N LEU A 83 -9.01 0.07 -14.22
CA LEU A 83 -9.53 1.32 -14.80
C LEU A 83 -9.65 1.23 -16.33
N SER A 84 -8.65 0.67 -17.00
CA SER A 84 -8.65 0.53 -18.47
C SER A 84 -9.69 -0.48 -18.98
N SER A 85 -10.05 -1.46 -18.15
CA SER A 85 -11.05 -2.48 -18.46
C SER A 85 -12.45 -2.15 -17.92
N GLU A 86 -12.64 -0.95 -17.35
CA GLU A 86 -13.90 -0.48 -16.74
C GLU A 86 -14.46 -1.42 -15.65
N GLN A 87 -13.61 -2.23 -15.02
CA GLN A 87 -14.00 -3.15 -13.96
C GLN A 87 -14.06 -2.49 -12.57
N LEU A 88 -13.50 -1.28 -12.45
CA LEU A 88 -13.54 -0.47 -11.22
C LEU A 88 -14.39 0.79 -11.46
N PRO A 89 -15.67 0.81 -11.05
CA PRO A 89 -16.54 1.97 -11.24
C PRO A 89 -16.09 3.12 -10.33
N LEU A 90 -15.66 4.24 -10.92
CA LEU A 90 -15.28 5.44 -10.18
C LEU A 90 -16.47 6.34 -9.80
N GLY A 91 -17.68 5.94 -10.17
CA GLY A 91 -18.91 6.67 -9.95
C GLY A 91 -19.23 7.74 -11.01
N PRO A 92 -20.37 8.44 -10.85
CA PRO A 92 -21.31 8.34 -9.72
C PRO A 92 -22.09 7.02 -9.73
N PHE A 93 -22.36 6.47 -8.54
CA PHE A 93 -23.12 5.22 -8.42
C PHE A 93 -24.62 5.49 -8.55
N SER A 94 -25.31 4.73 -9.39
CA SER A 94 -26.77 4.83 -9.55
C SER A 94 -27.53 4.24 -8.36
N SER A 95 -26.96 3.22 -7.71
CA SER A 95 -27.55 2.52 -6.57
C SER A 95 -26.84 2.89 -5.28
N LEU A 96 -27.59 3.43 -4.31
CA LEU A 96 -27.06 3.70 -2.97
C LEU A 96 -26.67 2.41 -2.22
N TYR A 97 -27.26 1.27 -2.56
CA TYR A 97 -26.94 -0.01 -1.95
C TYR A 97 -25.53 -0.47 -2.29
N GLU A 98 -25.06 -0.22 -3.52
CA GLU A 98 -23.68 -0.56 -3.94
C GLU A 98 -22.67 0.30 -3.18
N LEU A 99 -22.93 1.61 -3.09
CA LEU A 99 -22.12 2.53 -2.31
C LEU A 99 -22.04 2.12 -0.84
N LEU A 100 -23.19 1.78 -0.23
CA LEU A 100 -23.25 1.36 1.16
C LEU A 100 -22.52 0.03 1.38
N GLY A 101 -22.64 -0.92 0.46
CA GLY A 101 -21.91 -2.19 0.52
C GLY A 101 -20.39 -2.00 0.48
N ILE A 102 -19.88 -1.08 -0.34
CA ILE A 102 -18.44 -0.76 -0.37
C ILE A 102 -17.99 -0.15 0.96
N ILE A 103 -18.80 0.76 1.52
CA ILE A 103 -18.50 1.42 2.80
C ILE A 103 -18.51 0.40 3.95
N ASP A 104 -19.50 -0.49 3.99
CA ASP A 104 -19.62 -1.54 5.01
C ASP A 104 -18.42 -2.49 5.00
N GLU A 105 -18.01 -2.96 3.82
CA GLU A 105 -16.84 -3.82 3.67
C GLU A 105 -15.55 -3.11 4.08
N LEU A 106 -15.40 -1.81 3.77
CA LEU A 106 -14.26 -1.02 4.22
C LEU A 106 -14.22 -0.83 5.75
N LEU A 107 -15.39 -0.70 6.39
CA LEU A 107 -15.48 -0.64 7.85
C LEU A 107 -15.12 -2.00 8.48
N ALA A 108 -15.60 -3.10 7.91
CA ALA A 108 -15.23 -4.44 8.34
C ALA A 108 -13.71 -4.67 8.22
N ALA A 109 -13.11 -4.26 7.09
CA ALA A 109 -11.67 -4.30 6.89
C ALA A 109 -10.90 -3.43 7.90
N CYS A 110 -11.46 -2.30 8.31
CA CYS A 110 -10.89 -1.45 9.36
C CYS A 110 -10.89 -2.15 10.74
N VAL A 111 -11.98 -2.86 11.06
CA VAL A 111 -12.05 -3.65 12.31
C VAL A 111 -11.04 -4.80 12.28
N ASN A 112 -10.89 -5.49 11.16
CA ASN A 112 -9.87 -6.54 11.00
C ASN A 112 -8.46 -6.01 11.21
N TRP A 113 -8.15 -4.85 10.62
CA TRP A 113 -6.87 -4.16 10.87
C TRP A 113 -6.64 -3.89 12.35
N LEU A 114 -7.63 -3.31 13.05
CA LEU A 114 -7.54 -3.03 14.48
C LEU A 114 -7.41 -4.28 15.35
N THR A 115 -7.83 -5.44 14.84
CA THR A 115 -7.73 -6.74 15.54
C THR A 115 -6.36 -7.41 15.34
N GLY A 116 -5.50 -6.87 14.47
CA GLY A 116 -4.11 -7.30 14.31
C GLY A 116 -3.69 -7.61 12.88
N ASP A 117 -4.61 -7.64 11.91
CA ASP A 117 -4.26 -7.89 10.51
C ASP A 117 -3.39 -6.77 9.95
N SER A 118 -2.52 -7.09 8.99
CA SER A 118 -1.71 -6.05 8.35
C SER A 118 -2.57 -5.08 7.55
N LEU A 119 -2.16 -3.81 7.52
CA LEU A 119 -2.88 -2.76 6.82
C LEU A 119 -2.99 -3.03 5.31
N ALA A 120 -1.95 -3.63 4.73
CA ALA A 120 -1.90 -4.03 3.32
C ALA A 120 -2.88 -5.17 2.98
N GLN A 121 -3.12 -6.08 3.92
CA GLN A 121 -3.96 -7.28 3.73
C GLN A 121 -5.40 -7.10 4.19
N SER A 122 -5.74 -5.96 4.83
CA SER A 122 -7.07 -5.64 5.31
C SER A 122 -7.68 -4.48 4.51
N ILE A 123 -7.37 -3.23 4.87
CA ILE A 123 -8.00 -2.05 4.28
C ILE A 123 -7.57 -1.82 2.83
N PHE A 124 -6.28 -2.01 2.54
CA PHE A 124 -5.72 -1.77 1.21
C PHE A 124 -5.91 -2.93 0.24
N ILE A 125 -6.72 -3.95 0.58
CA ILE A 125 -7.26 -4.87 -0.44
C ILE A 125 -8.28 -4.14 -1.33
N CYS A 126 -8.91 -3.09 -0.80
CA CYS A 126 -9.86 -2.27 -1.53
C CYS A 126 -9.14 -1.33 -2.50
N MET A 127 -9.39 -1.49 -3.81
CA MET A 127 -8.74 -0.68 -4.85
C MET A 127 -9.01 0.82 -4.71
N TYR A 128 -10.18 1.21 -4.19
CA TYR A 128 -10.53 2.63 -3.97
C TYR A 128 -9.56 3.34 -3.02
N MET A 129 -8.99 2.63 -2.04
CA MET A 129 -8.01 3.19 -1.10
C MET A 129 -6.67 3.54 -1.75
N HIS A 130 -6.33 2.91 -2.87
CA HIS A 130 -5.14 3.23 -3.67
C HIS A 130 -5.35 4.43 -4.60
N CYS A 131 -6.58 4.67 -5.05
CA CYS A 131 -6.90 5.68 -6.06
C CYS A 131 -7.93 6.71 -5.60
N THR A 132 -7.92 7.08 -4.31
CA THR A 132 -8.91 7.99 -3.71
C THR A 132 -9.11 9.31 -4.47
N GLN A 133 -8.07 9.86 -5.09
CA GLN A 133 -8.12 11.11 -5.86
C GLN A 133 -8.86 10.97 -7.21
N LEU A 134 -9.03 9.75 -7.72
CA LEU A 134 -9.69 9.49 -9.00
C LEU A 134 -11.20 9.22 -8.84
N ILE A 135 -11.69 9.06 -7.61
CA ILE A 135 -13.08 8.76 -7.32
C ILE A 135 -13.95 9.97 -7.66
N ARG A 136 -14.96 9.76 -8.52
CA ARG A 136 -15.90 10.80 -8.96
C ARG A 136 -17.13 10.90 -8.05
N ASP A 137 -17.47 9.80 -7.36
CA ASP A 137 -18.53 9.82 -6.37
C ASP A 137 -18.11 10.57 -5.10
N LYS A 138 -18.79 11.69 -4.82
CA LYS A 138 -18.45 12.58 -3.69
C LYS A 138 -18.56 11.92 -2.33
N TYR A 139 -19.48 10.97 -2.13
CA TYR A 139 -19.70 10.33 -0.84
C TYR A 139 -18.60 9.30 -0.58
N LEU A 140 -18.31 8.48 -1.60
CA LEU A 140 -17.23 7.50 -1.50
C LEU A 140 -15.86 8.19 -1.34
N ALA A 141 -15.60 9.24 -2.12
CA ALA A 141 -14.36 10.00 -2.03
C ALA A 141 -14.15 10.60 -0.63
N ALA A 142 -15.20 11.24 -0.08
CA ALA A 142 -15.15 11.81 1.27
C ALA A 142 -14.95 10.73 2.35
N PHE A 143 -15.65 9.60 2.23
CA PHE A 143 -15.50 8.49 3.17
C PHE A 143 -14.09 7.89 3.14
N CYS A 144 -13.55 7.57 1.95
CA CYS A 144 -12.21 7.01 1.82
C CYS A 144 -11.13 7.98 2.31
N GLU A 145 -11.28 9.28 2.04
CA GLU A 145 -10.39 10.31 2.60
C GLU A 145 -10.45 10.32 4.12
N LEU A 146 -11.66 10.41 4.71
CA LEU A 146 -11.84 10.40 6.16
C LEU A 146 -11.25 9.14 6.80
N LEU A 147 -11.54 7.97 6.24
CA LEU A 147 -11.03 6.69 6.73
C LEU A 147 -9.50 6.67 6.71
N ARG A 148 -8.87 7.15 5.63
CA ARG A 148 -7.40 7.23 5.53
C ARG A 148 -6.80 8.14 6.62
N ARG A 149 -7.45 9.27 6.93
CA ARG A 149 -7.04 10.17 8.02
C ARG A 149 -7.19 9.51 9.38
N SER A 150 -8.31 8.81 9.60
CA SER A 150 -8.54 8.05 10.84
C SER A 150 -7.48 6.98 11.03
N ILE A 151 -7.13 6.22 9.98
CA ILE A 151 -6.06 5.21 10.02
C ILE A 151 -4.72 5.84 10.38
N TYR A 152 -4.37 7.00 9.81
CA TYR A 152 -3.14 7.71 10.15
C TYR A 152 -3.07 8.05 11.65
N GLN A 153 -4.15 8.59 12.21
CA GLN A 153 -4.22 8.95 13.64
C GLN A 153 -4.22 7.72 14.55
N LEU A 154 -5.03 6.70 14.22
CA LEU A 154 -5.08 5.44 14.98
C LEU A 154 -3.72 4.76 15.00
N ARG A 155 -3.02 4.73 13.86
CA ARG A 155 -1.68 4.18 13.78
C ARG A 155 -0.70 4.93 14.68
N HIS A 156 -0.78 6.26 14.73
CA HIS A 156 0.05 7.05 15.66
C HIS A 156 -0.22 6.65 17.11
N ILE A 157 -1.49 6.50 17.51
CA ILE A 157 -1.88 6.04 18.85
C ILE A 157 -1.31 4.65 19.15
N ILE A 158 -1.45 3.69 18.22
CA ILE A 158 -0.95 2.31 18.38
C ILE A 158 0.57 2.30 18.57
N ILE A 159 1.30 3.10 17.81
CA ILE A 159 2.76 3.23 17.96
C ILE A 159 3.11 3.82 19.32
N CYS A 160 2.39 4.87 19.76
CA CYS A 160 2.59 5.48 21.07
C CYS A 160 2.24 4.54 22.24
N ALA A 161 1.32 3.60 22.04
CA ALA A 161 0.96 2.60 23.04
C ALA A 161 2.08 1.56 23.28
N ASN A 162 3.15 1.57 22.47
CA ASN A 162 4.31 0.70 22.61
C ASN A 162 3.96 -0.80 22.62
N VAL A 163 2.98 -1.18 21.79
CA VAL A 163 2.58 -2.58 21.58
C VAL A 163 3.71 -3.39 20.89
N PHE A 164 3.73 -4.70 21.03
CA PHE A 164 4.74 -5.55 20.37
C PHE A 164 4.37 -5.80 18.90
N ASP A 165 5.36 -5.68 18.01
CA ASP A 165 5.18 -5.92 16.57
C ASP A 165 4.88 -7.40 16.29
N GLU A 166 3.91 -7.67 15.41
CA GLU A 166 3.45 -9.02 15.02
C GLU A 166 2.80 -9.87 16.11
N GLU A 167 2.92 -9.49 17.38
CA GLU A 167 2.26 -10.15 18.53
C GLU A 167 0.93 -9.47 18.84
N ASP A 168 0.96 -8.16 19.11
CA ASP A 168 -0.24 -7.39 19.46
C ASP A 168 -0.85 -6.70 18.24
N HIS A 169 0.00 -6.09 17.40
CA HIS A 169 -0.48 -5.36 16.23
C HIS A 169 0.60 -5.21 15.14
N TYR A 170 0.16 -5.23 13.89
CA TYR A 170 0.98 -5.00 12.72
C TYR A 170 1.21 -3.50 12.44
N LYS A 171 2.38 -2.93 12.77
CA LYS A 171 2.63 -1.47 12.66
C LYS A 171 3.14 -0.99 11.28
N PHE A 172 3.68 -1.90 10.47
CA PHE A 172 4.27 -1.54 9.17
C PHE A 172 3.20 -1.25 8.12
N THR A 173 3.47 -0.26 7.27
CA THR A 173 2.56 0.13 6.18
C THR A 173 2.94 -0.47 4.83
N HIS A 174 4.11 -1.07 4.67
CA HIS A 174 4.58 -1.65 3.40
C HIS A 174 4.46 -0.72 2.17
N GLY A 175 4.60 0.60 2.38
CA GLY A 175 4.45 1.57 1.30
C GLY A 175 3.00 1.87 0.90
N MET A 176 2.00 1.38 1.64
CA MET A 176 0.61 1.80 1.46
C MET A 176 0.48 3.31 1.68
N PRO A 177 -0.37 4.02 0.89
CA PRO A 177 -0.44 5.48 0.85
C PRO A 177 -1.17 6.08 2.06
N VAL A 178 -0.60 5.89 3.25
CA VAL A 178 -1.02 6.51 4.50
C VAL A 178 -0.13 7.72 4.73
N HIS A 179 -0.59 8.88 4.25
CA HIS A 179 0.12 10.14 4.42
C HIS A 179 -0.56 11.00 5.47
N GLU A 180 0.21 11.94 6.02
CA GLU A 180 -0.33 12.97 6.88
C GLU A 180 -1.47 13.70 6.15
N PRO A 181 -2.62 13.93 6.80
CA PRO A 181 -3.72 14.69 6.20
C PRO A 181 -3.23 16.05 5.73
N SER A 182 -3.50 16.41 4.46
CA SER A 182 -3.30 17.78 4.02
C SER A 182 -4.37 18.69 4.64
N ASN A 183 -3.96 19.85 5.15
CA ASN A 183 -4.86 20.89 5.70
C ASN A 183 -5.84 21.44 4.63
N ILE A 184 -5.65 21.09 3.35
CA ILE A 184 -6.47 21.56 2.22
C ILE A 184 -7.93 21.07 2.34
N PHE A 185 -8.16 19.87 2.88
CA PHE A 185 -9.55 19.38 3.09
C PHE A 185 -10.16 19.81 4.43
N ASP A 186 -9.41 20.49 5.31
CA ASP A 186 -10.00 21.12 6.50
C ASP A 186 -10.90 22.32 6.13
N GLY A 187 -10.85 22.76 4.86
CA GLY A 187 -11.78 23.71 4.25
C GLY A 187 -13.24 23.22 4.12
N TYR A 188 -13.52 21.94 4.37
CA TYR A 188 -14.89 21.44 4.63
C TYR A 188 -15.33 21.65 6.09
N GLY A 189 -14.76 22.64 6.78
CA GLY A 189 -15.10 23.09 8.14
C GLY A 189 -16.55 23.58 8.34
N GLY A 190 -17.45 23.43 7.36
CA GLY A 190 -18.89 23.62 7.53
C GLY A 190 -19.62 22.43 8.17
N PHE A 191 -19.05 21.21 8.16
CA PHE A 191 -19.68 20.02 8.73
C PHE A 191 -19.16 19.63 10.13
N CYS A 192 -18.04 20.21 10.56
CA CYS A 192 -17.30 19.74 11.75
C CYS A 192 -18.02 20.06 13.08
N ASN A 193 -18.87 21.09 13.15
CA ASN A 193 -19.45 21.53 14.42
C ASN A 193 -20.77 20.82 14.80
N ASP A 194 -21.49 20.20 13.87
CA ASP A 194 -22.79 19.58 14.19
C ASP A 194 -22.70 18.10 14.59
N CYS A 195 -21.69 17.37 14.09
CA CYS A 195 -21.54 15.94 14.38
C CYS A 195 -20.65 15.67 15.60
N LEU A 196 -19.61 16.47 15.85
CA LEU A 196 -18.73 16.29 17.01
C LEU A 196 -19.43 16.61 18.34
N HIS A 197 -20.40 17.52 18.35
CA HIS A 197 -21.21 17.76 19.56
C HIS A 197 -22.09 16.56 19.92
N LYS A 198 -22.52 15.74 18.95
CA LYS A 198 -23.37 14.57 19.21
C LYS A 198 -22.60 13.32 19.68
N LEU A 199 -21.31 13.22 19.40
CA LEU A 199 -20.47 12.11 19.88
C LEU A 199 -19.93 12.33 21.30
N SER A 200 -19.99 13.56 21.82
CA SER A 200 -19.55 13.87 23.20
C SER A 200 -20.50 13.39 24.31
N VAL A 201 -21.66 12.80 23.98
CA VAL A 201 -22.73 12.47 24.96
C VAL A 201 -22.98 10.97 25.12
N LEU A 202 -22.21 10.09 24.47
CA LEU A 202 -22.28 8.66 24.77
C LEU A 202 -21.40 8.34 25.99
N GLU A 203 -21.93 8.63 27.18
CA GLU A 203 -21.44 8.04 28.44
C GLU A 203 -21.51 6.51 28.31
N LEU A 204 -20.34 5.90 28.08
CA LEU A 204 -20.14 4.45 28.18
C LEU A 204 -20.25 4.06 29.66
N ILE A 205 -21.48 3.78 30.12
CA ILE A 205 -21.72 3.06 31.37
C ILE A 205 -21.38 1.59 31.10
N ALA A 206 -20.16 1.19 31.43
CA ALA A 206 -19.78 -0.21 31.51
C ALA A 206 -20.41 -0.82 32.78
N HIS A 207 -21.45 -1.62 32.61
CA HIS A 207 -21.93 -2.50 33.67
C HIS A 207 -20.92 -3.65 33.85
N VAL A 208 -20.19 -3.62 34.96
CA VAL A 208 -19.44 -4.76 35.48
C VAL A 208 -20.45 -5.74 36.08
N ASN A 209 -20.51 -6.96 35.55
CA ASN A 209 -21.07 -8.11 36.24
C ASN A 209 -19.95 -8.86 36.97
#